data_AF-L7FKL9-F1
#
_entry.id   AF-L7FKL9-F1
#
_cell.length_a   1.000
_cell.length_b   1.000
_cell.length_c   1.000
_cell.angle_alpha   90.00
_cell.angle_beta   90.00
_cell.angle_gamma   90.00
#
_symmetry.space_group_name_H-M   'P 1'
#
loop_
_entity.id
_entity.type
_entity.pdbx_description
1 polymer ?
#
loop_
_entity_poly.entity_id
_entity_poly.type
_entity_poly.pdbx_seq_one_letter_code
_entity_poly.pdbx_strand_id
1 'polypeptide(L)'
;MFLIYLSLLSIASELPYCDTVHTPNKICEKCTSNYLLINAKCHFAYENGCASVLTNKCSACMRGYKMDVENGVCVVGDEYCNKGTSRELACQTCRADLTSIDQKYCLNCTTSNPGCVTADGKCDNCNKCKDGYYLSGKTCVRIPNCKLSGNEQAQEDKTVCKECIDGYYLDSTKKCVKGAIAHCLSYSSASICQKCETSYLTVNNKCTLMEGCSALTLEKDKCNSCTLGYGLDSGMCKKCSIDHCKVCGTNYKECTMCLDEYSKEDDKCVPCTSPNCKVCNSIDKTKCTYCLERLHFK
;
A
#
# COMPACT_ATOMS: atom_id res chain seq x y z
N MET A 1 33.51 48.06 53.12
CA MET A 1 32.40 47.76 52.19
C MET A 1 32.84 46.59 51.32
N PHE A 2 32.50 45.38 51.75
CA PHE A 2 32.76 44.13 51.02
C PHE A 2 31.84 44.08 49.79
N LEU A 3 32.38 43.80 48.61
CA LEU A 3 31.60 43.26 47.50
C LEU A 3 32.31 42.02 46.97
N ILE A 4 31.69 40.90 47.31
CA ILE A 4 32.01 39.54 46.90
C ILE A 4 31.71 39.43 45.40
N TYR A 5 32.73 39.19 44.59
CA TYR A 5 32.56 38.81 43.18
C TYR A 5 32.06 37.36 43.15
N LEU A 6 30.76 37.17 42.94
CA LEU A 6 30.19 35.85 42.67
C LEU A 6 30.55 35.43 41.24
N SER A 7 31.23 34.29 41.14
CA SER A 7 31.60 33.60 39.93
C SER A 7 30.38 33.10 39.15
N LEU A 8 30.06 33.77 38.05
CA LEU A 8 29.33 33.14 36.93
C LEU A 8 30.36 32.38 36.07
N LEU A 9 30.81 31.22 36.59
CA LEU A 9 31.49 30.22 35.78
C LEU A 9 30.49 29.73 34.73
N SER A 10 30.83 29.98 33.46
CA SER A 10 30.10 29.52 32.29
C SER A 10 29.89 28.01 32.34
N ILE A 11 28.64 27.56 32.46
CA ILE A 11 28.21 26.15 32.50
C ILE A 11 28.51 25.42 31.16
N ALA A 12 29.00 26.14 30.14
CA ALA A 12 29.32 25.62 28.82
C ALA A 12 30.51 24.65 28.75
N SER A 13 31.31 24.48 29.82
CA SER A 13 32.51 23.65 29.79
C SER A 13 32.30 22.16 30.10
N GLU A 14 31.15 21.75 30.66
CA GLU A 14 30.99 20.37 31.17
C GLU A 14 30.33 19.39 30.19
N LEU A 15 29.66 19.86 29.13
CA LEU A 15 28.97 19.03 28.13
C LEU A 15 29.24 19.52 26.71
N PRO A 16 30.43 19.22 26.15
CA PRO A 16 30.79 19.67 24.81
C PRO A 16 29.83 19.09 23.77
N TYR A 17 29.49 19.92 22.77
CA TYR A 17 28.61 19.57 21.64
C TYR A 17 27.16 19.25 22.02
N CYS A 18 26.74 19.64 23.24
CA CYS A 18 25.36 19.54 23.69
C CYS A 18 24.58 20.82 23.34
N ASP A 19 23.51 20.68 22.55
CA ASP A 19 22.59 21.76 22.18
C ASP A 19 21.52 22.01 23.25
N THR A 20 21.14 20.98 24.02
CA THR A 20 20.07 21.10 25.03
C THR A 20 20.42 20.28 26.28
N VAL A 21 20.43 20.95 27.43
CA VAL A 21 20.81 20.36 28.72
C VAL A 21 19.60 20.34 29.66
N HIS A 22 19.34 19.18 30.26
CA HIS A 22 18.38 19.02 31.34
C HIS A 22 18.96 19.54 32.66
N THR A 23 18.25 20.43 33.33
CA THR A 23 18.58 20.95 34.67
C THR A 23 17.57 20.43 35.71
N PRO A 24 17.99 20.12 36.95
CA PRO A 24 19.28 20.42 37.58
C PRO A 24 20.39 19.37 37.36
N ASN A 25 20.08 18.22 36.76
CA ASN A 25 20.97 17.05 36.73
C ASN A 25 22.15 17.14 35.75
N LYS A 26 22.25 18.21 34.95
CA LYS A 26 23.30 18.43 33.94
C LYS A 26 23.47 17.23 32.99
N ILE A 27 22.37 16.82 32.37
CA ILE A 27 22.31 15.70 31.42
C ILE A 27 22.09 16.29 30.03
N CYS A 28 22.84 15.84 29.01
CA CYS A 28 22.56 16.26 27.65
C CYS A 28 21.30 15.55 27.11
N GLU A 29 20.36 16.30 26.56
CA GLU A 29 19.15 15.78 25.91
C GLU A 29 19.23 15.85 24.39
N LYS A 30 20.03 16.79 23.86
CA LYS A 30 20.19 16.97 22.42
C LYS A 30 21.60 17.38 22.07
N CYS A 31 22.16 16.73 21.06
CA CYS A 31 23.48 17.02 20.54
C CYS A 31 23.41 17.92 19.31
N THR A 32 24.51 18.62 19.05
CA THR A 32 24.69 19.35 17.80
C THR A 32 24.73 18.40 16.60
N SER A 33 24.62 18.96 15.40
CA SER A 33 24.59 18.18 14.16
C SER A 33 25.84 17.29 14.03
N ASN A 34 25.66 16.06 13.55
CA ASN A 34 26.69 15.01 13.42
C ASN A 34 27.23 14.43 14.74
N TYR A 35 26.54 14.64 15.85
CA TYR A 35 26.83 13.97 17.13
C TYR A 35 25.67 13.07 17.55
N LEU A 36 26.03 11.94 18.15
CA LEU A 36 25.12 10.94 18.72
C LEU A 36 24.98 11.18 20.22
N LEU A 37 23.77 11.02 20.76
CA LEU A 37 23.55 11.04 22.20
C LEU A 37 23.69 9.63 22.76
N ILE A 38 24.81 9.37 23.44
CA ILE A 38 25.13 8.07 24.05
C ILE A 38 25.39 8.31 25.53
N ASN A 39 24.65 7.63 26.42
CA ASN A 39 24.80 7.77 27.87
C ASN A 39 24.81 9.24 28.34
N ALA A 40 23.85 10.03 27.86
CA ALA A 40 23.70 11.46 28.17
C ALA A 40 24.87 12.37 27.75
N LYS A 41 25.74 11.92 26.84
CA LYS A 41 26.87 12.69 26.28
C LYS A 41 26.84 12.65 24.76
N CYS A 42 27.43 13.67 24.15
CA CYS A 42 27.52 13.80 22.70
C CYS A 42 28.83 13.21 22.17
N HIS A 43 28.70 12.21 21.31
CA HIS A 43 29.83 11.52 20.68
C HIS A 43 29.85 11.80 19.18
N PHE A 44 31.03 12.02 18.60
CA PHE A 44 31.13 12.32 17.17
C PHE A 44 30.67 11.11 16.35
N ALA A 45 29.73 11.32 15.43
CA ALA A 45 29.05 10.23 14.73
C ALA A 45 30.01 9.40 13.88
N TYR A 46 31.00 10.04 13.24
CA TYR A 46 31.95 9.37 12.35
C TYR A 46 32.80 8.31 13.09
N GLU A 47 33.28 8.63 14.29
CA GLU A 47 34.06 7.71 15.13
C GLU A 47 33.25 6.50 15.61
N ASN A 48 31.92 6.63 15.58
CA ASN A 48 30.97 5.58 15.92
C ASN A 48 30.41 4.89 14.66
N GLY A 49 31.09 5.00 13.52
CA GLY A 49 30.71 4.33 12.27
C GLY A 49 29.38 4.78 11.69
N CYS A 50 28.92 5.97 12.06
CA CYS A 50 27.63 6.50 11.63
C CYS A 50 27.79 7.45 10.45
N ALA A 51 27.21 7.09 9.30
CA ALA A 51 27.26 7.86 8.06
C ALA A 51 26.28 9.04 8.06
N SER A 52 25.15 8.92 8.76
CA SER A 52 24.16 9.99 8.87
C SER A 52 23.43 9.96 10.22
N VAL A 53 23.15 11.14 10.78
CA VAL A 53 22.48 11.30 12.07
C VAL A 53 21.07 11.85 11.88
N LEU A 54 20.10 11.28 12.59
CA LEU A 54 18.74 11.80 12.72
C LEU A 54 18.35 11.79 14.20
N THR A 55 17.94 12.94 14.74
CA THR A 55 17.45 13.08 16.13
C THR A 55 18.39 12.46 17.19
N ASN A 56 19.67 12.82 17.14
CA ASN A 56 20.75 12.31 18.02
C ASN A 56 21.05 10.81 17.89
N LYS A 57 20.43 10.10 16.96
CA LYS A 57 20.66 8.68 16.70
C LYS A 57 21.21 8.49 15.30
N CYS A 58 21.89 7.38 15.07
CA CYS A 58 22.33 7.05 13.74
C CYS A 58 21.14 6.62 12.87
N SER A 59 21.06 7.16 11.65
CA SER A 59 20.07 6.78 10.64
C SER A 59 20.64 5.88 9.54
N ALA A 60 21.96 5.93 9.31
CA ALA A 60 22.65 5.01 8.42
C ALA A 60 24.08 4.75 8.89
N CYS A 61 24.50 3.49 8.88
CA CYS A 61 25.87 3.09 9.22
C CYS A 61 26.79 3.15 8.00
N MET A 62 28.08 3.41 8.26
CA MET A 62 29.13 3.24 7.27
C MET A 62 29.30 1.76 6.90
N ARG A 63 29.97 1.49 5.77
CA ARG A 63 30.34 0.11 5.39
C ARG A 63 31.18 -0.53 6.48
N GLY A 64 30.90 -1.80 6.78
CA GLY A 64 31.52 -2.52 7.89
C GLY A 64 30.94 -2.20 9.27
N TYR A 65 29.85 -1.42 9.34
CA TYR A 65 29.09 -1.19 10.56
C TYR A 65 27.62 -1.56 10.38
N LYS A 66 27.05 -2.21 11.40
CA LYS A 66 25.62 -2.55 11.50
C LYS A 66 24.90 -1.62 12.48
N MET A 67 23.61 -1.41 12.26
CA MET A 67 22.77 -0.62 13.17
C MET A 67 22.48 -1.42 14.44
N ASP A 68 22.83 -0.86 15.60
CA ASP A 68 22.26 -1.24 16.89
C ASP A 68 20.99 -0.43 17.10
N VAL A 69 19.85 -1.04 16.77
CA VAL A 69 18.53 -0.38 16.83
C VAL A 69 18.13 -0.02 18.26
N GLU A 70 18.55 -0.81 19.25
CA GLU A 70 18.21 -0.59 20.65
C GLU A 70 18.86 0.70 21.16
N ASN A 71 20.15 0.86 20.87
CA ASN A 71 20.92 2.02 21.33
C ASN A 71 20.95 3.17 20.31
N GLY A 72 20.49 2.97 19.08
CA GLY A 72 20.48 3.98 18.03
C GLY A 72 21.88 4.39 17.58
N VAL A 73 22.84 3.45 17.61
CA VAL A 73 24.26 3.66 17.23
C VAL A 73 24.68 2.64 16.19
N CYS A 74 25.83 2.83 15.57
CA CYS A 74 26.42 1.83 14.71
C CYS A 74 27.55 1.11 15.44
N VAL A 75 27.57 -0.21 15.31
CA VAL A 75 28.62 -1.07 15.87
C VAL A 75 29.27 -1.83 14.72
N VAL A 76 30.53 -2.25 14.89
CA VAL A 76 31.22 -3.04 13.85
C VAL A 76 30.38 -4.28 13.51
N GLY A 77 30.11 -4.48 12.22
CA GLY A 77 29.24 -5.56 11.75
C GLY A 77 28.77 -5.34 10.30
N ASP A 78 28.07 -6.34 9.76
CA ASP A 78 27.60 -6.30 8.37
C ASP A 78 26.47 -5.26 8.19
N GLU A 79 26.67 -4.26 7.32
CA GLU A 79 25.71 -3.18 7.03
C GLU A 79 24.36 -3.69 6.47
N TYR A 80 24.34 -4.91 5.93
CA TYR A 80 23.17 -5.56 5.37
C TYR A 80 22.34 -6.32 6.42
N CYS A 81 22.78 -6.30 7.69
CA CYS A 81 22.11 -6.96 8.78
C CYS A 81 21.00 -6.11 9.41
N ASN A 82 19.81 -6.68 9.59
CA ASN A 82 18.70 -6.05 10.31
C ASN A 82 18.73 -6.35 11.82
N LYS A 83 19.18 -7.54 12.21
CA LYS A 83 19.28 -7.96 13.63
C LYS A 83 20.46 -8.91 13.83
N GLY A 84 21.31 -8.62 14.81
CA GLY A 84 22.43 -9.49 15.19
C GLY A 84 22.43 -9.85 16.67
N THR A 85 23.27 -10.80 17.05
CA THR A 85 23.54 -11.10 18.47
C THR A 85 24.62 -10.18 19.04
N SER A 86 24.60 -9.99 20.36
CA SER A 86 25.41 -9.04 21.11
C SER A 86 26.89 -9.42 21.28
N ARG A 87 27.36 -10.57 20.77
CA ARG A 87 28.74 -11.03 21.02
C ARG A 87 29.56 -11.55 19.83
N GLU A 88 28.96 -11.94 18.70
CA GLU A 88 29.71 -12.72 17.67
C GLU A 88 29.64 -12.18 16.23
N LEU A 89 29.25 -10.92 16.00
CA LEU A 89 29.02 -10.37 14.65
C LEU A 89 27.99 -11.15 13.80
N ALA A 90 27.34 -12.19 14.34
CA ALA A 90 26.42 -13.03 13.61
C ALA A 90 25.12 -12.27 13.27
N CYS A 91 24.78 -12.24 11.97
CA CYS A 91 23.55 -11.68 11.47
C CYS A 91 22.43 -12.72 11.45
N GLN A 92 21.44 -12.54 12.34
CA GLN A 92 20.27 -13.41 12.43
C GLN A 92 19.25 -13.14 11.33
N THR A 93 19.13 -11.90 10.87
CA THR A 93 18.15 -11.53 9.85
C THR A 93 18.74 -10.49 8.92
N CYS A 94 18.75 -10.81 7.62
CA CYS A 94 19.21 -9.91 6.57
C CYS A 94 18.13 -8.91 6.15
N ARG A 95 18.53 -7.83 5.48
CA ARG A 95 17.59 -7.00 4.71
C ARG A 95 16.83 -7.84 3.68
N ALA A 96 15.66 -7.34 3.28
CA ALA A 96 14.82 -8.01 2.29
C ALA A 96 15.64 -8.33 1.02
N ASP A 97 15.37 -9.52 0.45
CA ASP A 97 15.98 -10.05 -0.77
C ASP A 97 17.50 -10.37 -0.69
N LEU A 98 18.10 -10.30 0.50
CA LEU A 98 19.47 -10.81 0.73
C LEU A 98 19.46 -12.20 1.34
N THR A 99 20.51 -12.96 1.05
CA THR A 99 20.70 -14.33 1.53
C THR A 99 21.52 -14.32 2.81
N SER A 100 21.05 -15.03 3.83
CA SER A 100 21.82 -15.27 5.06
C SER A 100 22.84 -16.39 4.83
N ILE A 101 24.12 -16.07 5.01
CA ILE A 101 25.22 -17.02 4.86
C ILE A 101 25.68 -17.47 6.25
N ASP A 102 25.62 -18.78 6.52
CA ASP A 102 26.04 -19.41 7.77
C ASP A 102 25.40 -18.81 9.04
N GLN A 103 24.28 -18.08 8.91
CA GLN A 103 23.69 -17.23 9.98
C GLN A 103 24.66 -16.18 10.54
N LYS A 104 25.71 -15.83 9.77
CA LYS A 104 26.79 -14.94 10.19
C LYS A 104 26.75 -13.59 9.48
N TYR A 105 26.56 -13.58 8.17
CA TYR A 105 26.57 -12.36 7.36
C TYR A 105 25.57 -12.48 6.20
N CYS A 106 25.37 -11.40 5.47
CA CYS A 106 24.39 -11.32 4.40
C CYS A 106 25.08 -11.05 3.05
N LEU A 107 24.62 -11.72 2.00
CA LEU A 107 25.15 -11.53 0.65
C LEU A 107 24.01 -11.42 -0.36
N ASN A 108 24.21 -10.60 -1.39
CA ASN A 108 23.29 -10.55 -2.52
C ASN A 108 23.59 -11.72 -3.47
N CYS A 109 22.82 -12.81 -3.35
CA CYS A 109 22.95 -13.98 -4.22
C CYS A 109 22.04 -13.94 -5.45
N THR A 110 21.40 -12.81 -5.77
CA THR A 110 20.40 -12.72 -6.85
C THR A 110 20.95 -13.12 -8.21
N THR A 111 22.25 -12.90 -8.46
CA THR A 111 22.89 -13.27 -9.73
C THR A 111 23.33 -14.74 -9.78
N SER A 112 23.87 -15.28 -8.68
CA SER A 112 24.39 -16.66 -8.63
C SER A 112 23.32 -17.71 -8.31
N ASN A 113 22.40 -17.37 -7.41
CA ASN A 113 21.35 -18.27 -6.92
C ASN A 113 20.07 -17.47 -6.58
N PRO A 114 19.31 -17.04 -7.60
CA PRO A 114 18.14 -16.20 -7.42
C PRO A 114 17.10 -16.87 -6.50
N GLY A 115 16.58 -16.10 -5.54
CA GLY A 115 15.57 -16.60 -4.59
C GLY A 115 16.13 -17.42 -3.44
N CYS A 116 17.45 -17.52 -3.26
CA CYS A 116 18.03 -18.14 -2.07
C CYS A 116 17.86 -17.26 -0.82
N VAL A 117 17.36 -17.83 0.28
CA VAL A 117 17.13 -17.15 1.57
C VAL A 117 18.23 -17.50 2.57
N THR A 118 18.68 -18.75 2.60
CA THR A 118 19.81 -19.19 3.45
C THR A 118 20.77 -20.09 2.69
N ALA A 119 22.07 -19.95 2.95
CA ALA A 119 23.12 -20.77 2.32
C ALA A 119 24.30 -21.02 3.27
N ASP A 120 25.08 -22.06 2.99
CA ASP A 120 26.30 -22.38 3.74
C ASP A 120 27.56 -22.03 2.93
N GLY A 121 28.50 -21.32 3.54
CA GLY A 121 29.77 -20.91 2.94
C GLY A 121 29.67 -19.83 1.86
N LYS A 122 28.87 -20.03 0.80
CA LYS A 122 28.67 -19.11 -0.34
C LYS A 122 27.30 -19.29 -1.02
N CYS A 123 26.97 -18.40 -1.96
CA CYS A 123 25.69 -18.38 -2.70
C CYS A 123 25.34 -19.69 -3.44
N ASP A 124 26.32 -20.52 -3.79
CA ASP A 124 26.08 -21.73 -4.59
C ASP A 124 25.50 -22.89 -3.76
N ASN A 125 25.51 -22.78 -2.43
CA ASN A 125 25.12 -23.82 -1.49
C ASN A 125 23.83 -23.46 -0.73
N CYS A 126 22.74 -23.20 -1.45
CA CYS A 126 21.48 -22.80 -0.82
C CYS A 126 20.82 -23.95 -0.03
N ASN A 127 20.26 -23.59 1.12
CA ASN A 127 19.54 -24.50 2.02
C ASN A 127 18.05 -24.18 2.10
N LYS A 128 17.66 -22.93 1.86
CA LYS A 128 16.25 -22.52 1.84
C LYS A 128 15.99 -21.52 0.74
N CYS A 129 14.93 -21.75 -0.03
CA CYS A 129 14.47 -20.85 -1.07
C CYS A 129 13.33 -19.96 -0.58
N LYS A 130 13.15 -18.82 -1.27
CA LYS A 130 12.02 -17.90 -1.11
C LYS A 130 10.74 -18.56 -1.63
N ASP A 131 9.60 -18.10 -1.13
CA ASP A 131 8.30 -18.47 -1.69
C ASP A 131 8.26 -18.27 -3.22
N GLY A 132 7.61 -19.19 -3.92
CA GLY A 132 7.59 -19.25 -5.39
C GLY A 132 8.83 -19.92 -6.02
N TYR A 133 9.76 -20.42 -5.21
CA TYR A 133 10.91 -21.22 -5.63
C TYR A 133 10.89 -22.58 -4.91
N TYR A 134 11.58 -23.56 -5.49
CA TYR A 134 11.87 -24.84 -4.86
C TYR A 134 13.36 -25.14 -4.87
N LEU A 135 13.80 -25.93 -3.89
CA LEU A 135 15.21 -26.33 -3.77
C LEU A 135 15.50 -27.56 -4.64
N SER A 136 16.31 -27.37 -5.68
CA SER A 136 16.84 -28.44 -6.53
C SER A 136 18.33 -28.61 -6.26
N GLY A 137 18.70 -29.64 -5.49
CA GLY A 137 20.06 -29.77 -4.97
C GLY A 137 20.38 -28.62 -4.01
N LYS A 138 21.27 -27.72 -4.42
CA LYS A 138 21.67 -26.52 -3.68
C LYS A 138 21.28 -25.21 -4.39
N THR A 139 20.46 -25.30 -5.42
CA THR A 139 20.03 -24.16 -6.23
C THR A 139 18.53 -23.96 -6.11
N CYS A 140 18.11 -22.71 -5.99
CA CYS A 140 16.71 -22.34 -6.02
C CYS A 140 16.24 -22.22 -7.46
N VAL A 141 15.19 -22.97 -7.78
CA VAL A 141 14.58 -22.95 -9.11
C VAL A 141 13.19 -22.33 -9.00
N ARG A 142 12.92 -21.34 -9.85
CA ARG A 142 11.65 -20.61 -9.87
C ARG A 142 10.52 -21.53 -10.31
N ILE A 143 9.41 -21.51 -9.58
CA ILE A 143 8.14 -22.08 -10.02
C ILE A 143 7.40 -20.98 -10.82
N PRO A 144 7.12 -21.19 -12.12
CA PRO A 144 6.49 -20.17 -12.94
C PRO A 144 5.15 -19.69 -12.35
N ASN A 145 5.00 -18.37 -12.22
CA ASN A 145 3.77 -17.69 -11.78
C ASN A 145 3.25 -18.10 -10.39
N CYS A 146 4.12 -18.69 -9.57
CA CYS A 146 3.79 -19.10 -8.23
C CYS A 146 4.14 -18.02 -7.21
N LYS A 147 3.18 -17.70 -6.33
CA LYS A 147 3.38 -16.79 -5.21
C LYS A 147 3.87 -17.55 -3.99
N LEU A 148 3.22 -18.67 -3.64
CA LEU A 148 3.59 -19.53 -2.51
C LEU A 148 3.83 -20.96 -2.99
N SER A 149 5.01 -21.51 -2.74
CA SER A 149 5.34 -22.89 -3.14
C SER A 149 4.57 -23.91 -2.29
N GLY A 150 4.20 -25.04 -2.90
CA GLY A 150 3.29 -26.02 -2.31
C GLY A 150 3.90 -26.95 -1.26
N ASN A 151 5.21 -27.21 -1.33
CA ASN A 151 5.86 -28.29 -0.60
C ASN A 151 7.27 -27.90 -0.14
N GLU A 152 7.43 -27.45 1.11
CA GLU A 152 8.77 -27.35 1.72
C GLU A 152 9.29 -28.73 2.17
N GLN A 153 8.41 -29.72 2.42
CA GLN A 153 8.77 -31.03 2.99
C GLN A 153 8.45 -32.26 2.12
N ALA A 154 7.74 -32.15 1.00
CA ALA A 154 7.31 -33.34 0.24
C ALA A 154 8.35 -33.78 -0.80
N GLN A 155 8.65 -35.08 -0.82
CA GLN A 155 9.63 -35.73 -1.68
C GLN A 155 9.15 -35.91 -3.14
N GLU A 156 7.90 -35.55 -3.44
CA GLU A 156 7.30 -35.69 -4.77
C GLU A 156 6.79 -34.35 -5.34
N ASP A 157 7.10 -34.17 -6.63
CA ASP A 157 6.95 -33.00 -7.50
C ASP A 157 7.20 -31.63 -6.85
N LYS A 158 8.47 -31.20 -6.83
CA LYS A 158 8.92 -29.91 -6.32
C LYS A 158 8.37 -28.70 -7.09
N THR A 159 7.64 -28.92 -8.19
CA THR A 159 7.12 -27.84 -9.07
C THR A 159 5.70 -27.40 -8.72
N VAL A 160 5.10 -27.94 -7.67
CA VAL A 160 3.75 -27.58 -7.25
C VAL A 160 3.67 -26.23 -6.54
N CYS A 161 2.57 -25.52 -6.77
CA CYS A 161 2.26 -24.24 -6.18
C CYS A 161 1.07 -24.34 -5.22
N LYS A 162 1.09 -23.55 -4.14
CA LYS A 162 -0.03 -23.40 -3.20
C LYS A 162 -0.93 -22.23 -3.58
N GLU A 163 -0.31 -21.12 -3.98
CA GLU A 163 -1.00 -19.88 -4.32
C GLU A 163 -0.32 -19.25 -5.53
N CYS A 164 -1.10 -18.91 -6.56
CA CYS A 164 -0.59 -18.26 -7.75
C CYS A 164 -0.51 -16.74 -7.58
N ILE A 165 0.32 -16.08 -8.38
CA ILE A 165 0.27 -14.62 -8.49
C ILE A 165 -1.05 -14.17 -9.17
N ASP A 166 -1.41 -12.90 -9.00
CA ASP A 166 -2.55 -12.29 -9.68
C ASP A 166 -2.51 -12.55 -11.21
N GLY A 167 -3.68 -12.78 -11.80
CA GLY A 167 -3.84 -13.17 -13.20
C GLY A 167 -3.74 -14.66 -13.50
N TYR A 168 -3.38 -15.49 -12.52
CA TYR A 168 -3.26 -16.94 -12.66
C TYR A 168 -4.16 -17.68 -11.66
N TYR A 169 -4.60 -18.88 -12.04
CA TYR A 169 -5.33 -19.79 -11.17
C TYR A 169 -4.56 -21.11 -11.00
N LEU A 170 -4.86 -21.81 -9.91
CA LEU A 170 -4.28 -23.11 -9.63
C LEU A 170 -5.08 -24.20 -10.35
N ASP A 171 -4.43 -24.97 -11.21
CA ASP A 171 -5.07 -26.10 -11.91
C ASP A 171 -5.14 -27.37 -11.02
N SER A 172 -5.71 -28.45 -11.58
CA SER A 172 -5.83 -29.74 -10.88
C SER A 172 -4.47 -30.37 -10.54
N THR A 173 -3.40 -30.01 -11.25
CA THR A 173 -2.02 -30.47 -11.04
C THR A 173 -1.23 -29.56 -10.11
N LYS A 174 -1.88 -28.56 -9.49
CA LYS A 174 -1.26 -27.55 -8.63
C LYS A 174 -0.25 -26.66 -9.36
N LYS A 175 -0.44 -26.44 -10.66
CA LYS A 175 0.34 -25.49 -11.47
C LYS A 175 -0.44 -24.21 -11.72
N CYS A 176 0.28 -23.11 -11.85
CA CYS A 176 -0.32 -21.80 -12.09
C CYS A 176 -0.53 -21.57 -13.59
N VAL A 177 -1.80 -21.55 -13.99
CA VAL A 177 -2.24 -21.37 -15.37
C VAL A 177 -2.86 -19.99 -15.54
N LYS A 178 -2.57 -19.33 -16.66
CA LYS A 178 -3.06 -17.98 -16.93
C LYS A 178 -4.59 -17.99 -17.05
N GLY A 179 -5.25 -17.11 -16.31
CA GLY A 179 -6.69 -16.92 -16.41
C GLY A 179 -7.10 -16.21 -17.71
N ALA A 180 -8.32 -16.46 -18.17
CA ALA A 180 -8.86 -15.93 -19.42
C ALA A 180 -10.11 -15.05 -19.25
N ILE A 181 -10.55 -14.79 -18.01
CA ILE A 181 -11.71 -13.94 -17.75
C ILE A 181 -11.27 -12.49 -17.87
N ALA A 182 -11.86 -11.76 -18.83
CA ALA A 182 -11.58 -10.34 -19.01
C ALA A 182 -11.80 -9.56 -17.72
N HIS A 183 -10.92 -8.60 -17.43
CA HIS A 183 -10.98 -7.72 -16.25
C HIS A 183 -10.89 -8.44 -14.88
N CYS A 184 -10.40 -9.67 -14.85
CA CYS A 184 -10.21 -10.42 -13.63
C CYS A 184 -8.76 -10.32 -13.11
N LEU A 185 -8.61 -9.85 -11.87
CA LEU A 185 -7.33 -9.72 -11.17
C LEU A 185 -6.93 -11.02 -10.46
N SER A 186 -7.86 -11.69 -9.78
CA SER A 186 -7.59 -12.95 -9.08
C SER A 186 -8.66 -13.99 -9.36
N TYR A 187 -8.23 -15.25 -9.43
CA TYR A 187 -9.04 -16.36 -9.89
C TYR A 187 -9.09 -17.46 -8.83
N SER A 188 -10.27 -18.06 -8.61
CA SER A 188 -10.38 -19.30 -7.83
C SER A 188 -10.35 -20.55 -8.70
N SER A 189 -10.67 -20.42 -9.99
CA SER A 189 -10.53 -21.47 -11.00
C SER A 189 -10.50 -20.88 -12.41
N ALA A 190 -10.38 -21.74 -13.44
CA ALA A 190 -10.43 -21.35 -14.84
C ALA A 190 -11.71 -20.58 -15.22
N SER A 191 -12.82 -20.81 -14.51
CA SER A 191 -14.14 -20.25 -14.81
C SER A 191 -14.68 -19.30 -13.74
N ILE A 192 -13.90 -19.05 -12.68
CA ILE A 192 -14.35 -18.24 -11.55
C ILE A 192 -13.33 -17.15 -11.23
N CYS A 193 -13.76 -15.91 -11.46
CA CYS A 193 -13.08 -14.73 -10.96
C CYS A 193 -13.44 -14.47 -9.51
N GLN A 194 -12.42 -14.31 -8.66
CA GLN A 194 -12.58 -13.93 -7.26
C GLN A 194 -12.54 -12.41 -7.08
N LYS A 195 -11.69 -11.71 -7.83
CA LYS A 195 -11.55 -10.24 -7.74
C LYS A 195 -11.40 -9.62 -9.12
N CYS A 196 -12.23 -8.62 -9.40
CA CYS A 196 -12.19 -7.88 -10.65
C CYS A 196 -11.35 -6.60 -10.56
N GLU A 197 -10.99 -6.05 -11.72
CA GLU A 197 -10.44 -4.70 -11.86
C GLU A 197 -11.42 -3.65 -11.29
N THR A 198 -10.89 -2.46 -10.98
CA THR A 198 -11.71 -1.34 -10.52
C THR A 198 -12.85 -1.07 -11.51
N SER A 199 -14.06 -0.82 -11.00
CA SER A 199 -15.30 -0.59 -11.76
C SER A 199 -15.95 -1.83 -12.38
N TYR A 200 -15.42 -3.03 -12.14
CA TYR A 200 -16.05 -4.30 -12.52
C TYR A 200 -16.49 -5.07 -11.27
N LEU A 201 -17.63 -5.77 -11.37
CA LEU A 201 -18.11 -6.68 -10.33
C LEU A 201 -18.14 -8.13 -10.80
N THR A 202 -17.96 -9.03 -9.83
CA THR A 202 -18.17 -10.46 -10.04
C THR A 202 -19.66 -10.76 -10.14
N VAL A 203 -20.16 -10.95 -11.36
CA VAL A 203 -21.52 -11.41 -11.66
C VAL A 203 -21.42 -12.74 -12.38
N ASN A 204 -22.06 -13.78 -11.85
CA ASN A 204 -22.00 -15.14 -12.38
C ASN A 204 -20.55 -15.61 -12.64
N ASN A 205 -19.69 -15.43 -11.64
CA ASN A 205 -18.28 -15.82 -11.67
C ASN A 205 -17.40 -15.06 -12.70
N LYS A 206 -17.92 -14.01 -13.35
CA LYS A 206 -17.20 -13.19 -14.33
C LYS A 206 -17.23 -11.72 -13.96
N CYS A 207 -16.26 -10.96 -14.45
CA CYS A 207 -16.22 -9.52 -14.26
C CYS A 207 -17.12 -8.82 -15.27
N THR A 208 -18.12 -8.12 -14.76
CA THR A 208 -19.05 -7.32 -15.56
C THR A 208 -18.86 -5.86 -15.21
N LEU A 209 -18.77 -5.01 -16.24
CA LEU A 209 -18.65 -3.56 -16.06
C LEU A 209 -19.86 -3.04 -15.28
N MET A 210 -19.60 -2.20 -14.28
CA MET A 210 -20.64 -1.54 -13.52
C MET A 210 -20.99 -0.20 -14.17
N GLU A 211 -21.81 -0.25 -15.21
CA GLU A 211 -22.26 0.97 -15.89
C GLU A 211 -23.03 1.89 -14.93
N GLY A 212 -22.71 3.17 -14.99
CA GLY A 212 -23.41 4.20 -14.24
C GLY A 212 -23.20 4.20 -12.73
N CYS A 213 -22.14 3.56 -12.21
CA CYS A 213 -21.77 3.70 -10.80
C CYS A 213 -20.73 4.80 -10.57
N SER A 214 -20.98 5.66 -9.59
CA SER A 214 -20.09 6.76 -9.19
C SER A 214 -19.26 6.44 -7.94
N ALA A 215 -19.71 5.53 -7.07
CA ALA A 215 -18.94 5.06 -5.93
C ALA A 215 -19.27 3.62 -5.55
N LEU A 216 -18.25 2.82 -5.23
CA LEU A 216 -18.38 1.43 -4.77
C LEU A 216 -18.52 1.35 -3.24
N THR A 217 -19.03 0.22 -2.75
CA THR A 217 -18.91 -0.18 -1.33
C THR A 217 -17.44 -0.40 -0.94
N LEU A 218 -17.17 -0.43 0.37
CA LEU A 218 -15.81 -0.67 0.89
C LEU A 218 -15.23 -2.02 0.40
N GLU A 219 -16.08 -3.06 0.38
CA GLU A 219 -15.75 -4.40 -0.11
C GLU A 219 -15.63 -4.47 -1.64
N LYS A 220 -15.98 -3.39 -2.36
CA LYS A 220 -15.96 -3.28 -3.83
C LYS A 220 -16.79 -4.35 -4.54
N ASP A 221 -17.82 -4.84 -3.87
CA ASP A 221 -18.73 -5.90 -4.35
C ASP A 221 -20.08 -5.35 -4.83
N LYS A 222 -20.39 -4.08 -4.53
CA LYS A 222 -21.63 -3.39 -4.88
C LYS A 222 -21.38 -1.91 -5.19
N CYS A 223 -22.32 -1.29 -5.88
CA CYS A 223 -22.38 0.16 -6.02
C CYS A 223 -23.07 0.77 -4.81
N ASN A 224 -22.49 1.84 -4.29
CA ASN A 224 -23.06 2.66 -3.23
C ASN A 224 -23.84 3.88 -3.79
N SER A 225 -23.41 4.43 -4.92
CA SER A 225 -24.07 5.57 -5.57
C SER A 225 -23.98 5.52 -7.09
N CYS A 226 -25.07 5.88 -7.77
CA CYS A 226 -25.13 5.90 -9.23
C CYS A 226 -24.82 7.29 -9.81
N THR A 227 -24.38 7.34 -11.05
CA THR A 227 -24.29 8.57 -11.85
C THR A 227 -25.67 9.04 -12.28
N LEU A 228 -25.79 10.29 -12.71
CA LEU A 228 -27.04 10.82 -13.28
C LEU A 228 -27.56 9.92 -14.43
N GLY A 229 -28.88 9.75 -14.50
CA GLY A 229 -29.54 8.84 -15.43
C GLY A 229 -29.54 7.36 -15.03
N TYR A 230 -28.99 7.02 -13.85
CA TYR A 230 -28.99 5.67 -13.29
C TYR A 230 -29.52 5.67 -11.85
N GLY A 231 -30.19 4.58 -11.48
CA GLY A 231 -30.76 4.35 -10.15
C GLY A 231 -30.25 3.03 -9.58
N LEU A 232 -30.16 2.96 -8.25
CA LEU A 232 -29.67 1.78 -7.56
C LEU A 232 -30.73 0.66 -7.58
N ASP A 233 -30.33 -0.56 -7.92
CA ASP A 233 -31.14 -1.76 -7.82
C ASP A 233 -30.30 -2.90 -7.27
N SER A 234 -30.61 -3.31 -6.04
CA SER A 234 -29.94 -4.45 -5.38
C SER A 234 -28.40 -4.36 -5.37
N GLY A 235 -27.86 -3.13 -5.27
CA GLY A 235 -26.40 -2.89 -5.28
C GLY A 235 -25.78 -2.72 -6.68
N MET A 236 -26.58 -2.67 -7.76
CA MET A 236 -26.11 -2.35 -9.11
C MET A 236 -26.81 -1.10 -9.63
N CYS A 237 -26.12 -0.29 -10.43
CA CYS A 237 -26.76 0.83 -11.11
C CYS A 237 -27.43 0.35 -12.39
N LYS A 238 -28.71 0.69 -12.54
CA LYS A 238 -29.48 0.46 -13.75
C LYS A 238 -29.91 1.79 -14.32
N LYS A 239 -29.89 1.90 -15.65
CA LYS A 239 -30.40 3.08 -16.34
C LYS A 239 -31.85 3.31 -15.93
N CYS A 240 -32.22 4.57 -15.67
CA CYS A 240 -33.60 4.91 -15.33
C CYS A 240 -34.55 4.38 -16.41
N SER A 241 -35.62 3.70 -16.02
CA SER A 241 -36.58 3.14 -17.00
C SER A 241 -37.58 4.18 -17.49
N ILE A 242 -37.63 5.34 -16.85
CA ILE A 242 -38.49 6.47 -17.22
C ILE A 242 -37.74 7.37 -18.18
N ASP A 243 -38.29 7.55 -19.38
CA ASP A 243 -37.73 8.46 -20.38
C ASP A 243 -37.63 9.89 -19.86
N HIS A 244 -36.58 10.58 -20.26
CA HIS A 244 -36.26 11.95 -19.83
C HIS A 244 -36.11 12.14 -18.31
N CYS A 245 -35.88 11.06 -17.56
CA CYS A 245 -35.54 11.13 -16.16
C CYS A 245 -34.04 11.45 -15.95
N LYS A 246 -33.75 12.48 -15.16
CA LYS A 246 -32.40 12.92 -14.78
C LYS A 246 -31.88 12.15 -13.57
N VAL A 247 -32.75 11.91 -12.60
CA VAL A 247 -32.45 11.15 -11.37
C VAL A 247 -33.62 10.22 -11.11
N CYS A 248 -33.39 8.92 -11.22
CA CYS A 248 -34.28 7.94 -10.62
C CYS A 248 -33.86 7.70 -9.17
N GLY A 249 -34.81 7.45 -8.28
CA GLY A 249 -34.57 7.36 -6.83
C GLY A 249 -33.76 6.13 -6.43
N THR A 250 -34.06 5.59 -5.24
CA THR A 250 -33.54 4.28 -4.78
C THR A 250 -34.08 3.10 -5.60
N ASN A 251 -34.97 3.37 -6.56
CA ASN A 251 -35.53 2.42 -7.52
C ASN A 251 -35.38 3.03 -8.92
N TYR A 252 -34.71 2.32 -9.85
CA TYR A 252 -34.53 2.77 -11.24
C TYR A 252 -35.85 2.98 -12.00
N LYS A 253 -36.97 2.49 -11.45
CA LYS A 253 -38.32 2.65 -12.00
C LYS A 253 -39.09 3.87 -11.52
N GLU A 254 -38.52 4.66 -10.61
CA GLU A 254 -39.17 5.87 -10.07
C GLU A 254 -38.32 7.09 -10.37
N CYS A 255 -38.92 8.14 -10.94
CA CYS A 255 -38.21 9.36 -11.25
C CYS A 255 -38.38 10.40 -10.13
N THR A 256 -37.27 10.85 -9.55
CA THR A 256 -37.28 11.92 -8.55
C THR A 256 -37.00 13.29 -9.17
N MET A 257 -36.31 13.33 -10.33
CA MET A 257 -36.01 14.55 -11.06
C MET A 257 -35.97 14.30 -12.56
N CYS A 258 -36.70 15.11 -13.32
CA CYS A 258 -36.69 15.09 -14.78
C CYS A 258 -35.53 15.92 -15.36
N LEU A 259 -35.18 15.65 -16.63
CA LEU A 259 -34.25 16.49 -17.37
C LEU A 259 -34.84 17.90 -17.54
N ASP A 260 -33.97 18.87 -17.83
CA ASP A 260 -34.39 20.20 -18.25
C ASP A 260 -35.38 20.09 -19.42
N GLU A 261 -36.35 21.00 -19.50
CA GLU A 261 -37.50 20.99 -20.41
C GLU A 261 -38.62 19.98 -20.07
N TYR A 262 -38.49 19.24 -18.97
CA TYR A 262 -39.52 18.29 -18.49
C TYR A 262 -39.92 18.55 -17.03
N SER A 263 -41.19 18.32 -16.71
CA SER A 263 -41.77 18.35 -15.36
C SER A 263 -42.22 16.96 -14.94
N LYS A 264 -42.26 16.69 -13.63
CA LYS A 264 -42.74 15.42 -13.10
C LYS A 264 -44.26 15.45 -13.03
N GLU A 265 -44.91 14.52 -13.73
CA GLU A 265 -46.34 14.26 -13.63
C GLU A 265 -46.51 12.77 -13.33
N ASP A 266 -46.97 12.44 -12.12
CA ASP A 266 -46.91 11.11 -11.52
C ASP A 266 -45.48 10.53 -11.57
N ASP A 267 -45.29 9.36 -12.18
CA ASP A 267 -43.98 8.72 -12.40
C ASP A 267 -43.44 8.96 -13.82
N LYS A 268 -43.89 9.99 -14.52
CA LYS A 268 -43.43 10.34 -15.87
C LYS A 268 -42.84 11.73 -15.93
N CYS A 269 -41.87 11.89 -16.81
CA CYS A 269 -41.34 13.19 -17.19
C CYS A 269 -42.07 13.66 -18.45
N VAL A 270 -42.86 14.71 -18.31
CA VAL A 270 -43.64 15.29 -19.41
C VAL A 270 -43.05 16.64 -19.82
N PRO A 271 -43.08 17.01 -21.11
CA PRO A 271 -42.54 18.30 -21.55
C PRO A 271 -43.21 19.49 -20.86
N CYS A 272 -42.44 20.54 -20.57
CA CYS A 272 -42.97 21.83 -20.14
C CYS A 272 -43.96 22.37 -21.19
N THR A 273 -45.10 22.91 -20.75
CA THR A 273 -46.11 23.50 -21.67
C THR A 273 -45.98 25.02 -21.77
N SER A 274 -45.20 25.64 -20.89
CA SER A 274 -44.92 27.07 -20.94
C SER A 274 -44.02 27.40 -22.15
N PRO A 275 -44.42 28.32 -23.05
CA PRO A 275 -43.62 28.67 -24.21
C PRO A 275 -42.23 29.19 -23.83
N ASN A 276 -41.20 28.78 -24.57
CA ASN A 276 -39.80 29.21 -24.38
C ASN A 276 -39.21 28.90 -23.00
N CYS A 277 -39.73 27.87 -22.31
CA CYS A 277 -39.27 27.51 -20.99
C CYS A 277 -38.18 26.44 -21.02
N LYS A 278 -37.02 26.71 -20.40
CA LYS A 278 -35.93 25.73 -20.26
C LYS A 278 -36.10 24.89 -18.99
N VAL A 279 -36.54 25.50 -17.90
CA VAL A 279 -36.84 24.80 -16.65
C VAL A 279 -38.21 25.27 -16.18
N CYS A 280 -39.19 24.36 -16.16
CA CYS A 280 -40.48 24.59 -15.53
C CYS A 280 -40.47 24.07 -14.09
N ASN A 281 -41.49 24.45 -13.31
CA ASN A 281 -41.68 23.94 -11.96
C ASN A 281 -41.80 22.41 -12.01
N SER A 282 -41.19 21.73 -11.03
CA SER A 282 -41.09 20.28 -10.99
C SER A 282 -42.42 19.54 -10.82
N ILE A 283 -43.50 20.24 -10.45
CA ILE A 283 -44.85 19.68 -10.25
C ILE A 283 -45.86 20.34 -11.20
N ASP A 284 -45.58 21.58 -11.65
CA ASP A 284 -46.47 22.36 -12.51
C ASP A 284 -45.78 22.75 -13.83
N LYS A 285 -46.03 21.95 -14.87
CA LYS A 285 -45.48 22.13 -16.23
C LYS A 285 -45.84 23.47 -16.91
N THR A 286 -46.81 24.21 -16.36
CA THR A 286 -47.25 25.50 -16.90
C THR A 286 -46.44 26.68 -16.36
N LYS A 287 -45.75 26.50 -15.22
CA LYS A 287 -44.98 27.57 -14.56
C LYS A 287 -43.51 27.50 -14.94
N CYS A 288 -43.02 28.51 -15.65
CA CYS A 288 -41.61 28.59 -15.97
C CYS A 288 -40.80 29.18 -14.82
N THR A 289 -39.70 28.53 -14.45
CA THR A 289 -38.74 29.02 -13.44
C THR A 289 -37.47 29.55 -14.09
N TYR A 290 -37.10 29.05 -15.28
CA TYR A 290 -35.99 29.57 -16.07
C TYR A 290 -36.30 29.45 -17.58
N CYS A 291 -36.23 30.58 -18.28
CA CYS A 291 -36.52 30.65 -19.71
C CYS A 291 -35.27 30.27 -20.55
N LEU A 292 -35.48 29.81 -21.78
CA LEU A 292 -34.38 29.64 -22.73
C LEU A 292 -33.75 31.01 -23.00
N GLU A 293 -32.45 31.16 -22.74
CA GLU A 293 -31.69 32.38 -23.06
C GLU A 293 -31.58 32.53 -24.58
N ARG A 294 -32.65 33.03 -25.20
CA ARG A 294 -32.65 33.52 -26.58
C ARG A 294 -33.94 34.23 -26.96
N LEU A 295 -34.46 35.13 -26.12
CA LEU A 295 -35.30 36.24 -26.58
C LEU A 295 -35.00 37.48 -25.73
N HIS A 296 -33.98 38.25 -26.15
CA HIS A 296 -34.00 39.70 -25.90
C HIS A 296 -35.24 40.24 -26.60
N PHE A 297 -36.26 40.64 -25.83
CA PHE A 297 -37.35 41.44 -26.35
C PHE A 297 -36.77 42.73 -26.92
N LYS A 298 -37.02 42.97 -28.22
CA LYS A 298 -36.90 44.29 -28.85
C LYS A 298 -38.23 44.99 -28.73
#